data_AF-A0A8J3EZH3-F1
#
_entry.id   AF-A0A8J3EZH3-F1
#
_cell.length_a   1.000
_cell.length_b   1.000
_cell.length_c   1.000
_cell.angle_alpha   90.00
_cell.angle_beta   90.00
_cell.angle_gamma   90.00
#
_symmetry.space_group_name_H-M   'P 1'
#
loop_
_entity.id
_entity.type
_entity.pdbx_description
1 polymer ?
#
loop_
_entity_poly.entity_id
_entity_poly.type
_entity_poly.pdbx_seq_one_letter_code
_entity_poly.pdbx_strand_id
1 'polypeptide(L)'
;MSLQTVGLIGVAILFLAVILLIWALCKSSKENQELEMECVRYRAKLDSLKEQIRQLETEKLNLATSLTKTQAHSIEFQKRADLELAHSKWCDTTLLPLPPDTPERLHNNTLNFKNSLLVTPRSLSLYELHKRDNFSMPTSWELYWCLTHAAQTAIAHSKILVENAITEQFVQELKKQVQQLPSTTGNVRRSLNIAYSAIYSSAAPSLKEADVGADLLLIVAGTGLVSGGGARLLWIQAKKAAASANAYTLDCSYSNTKVVQLDELRKVNVPEKGSLAAYIQYSSKLMFIPALALSLYPEQHSGNSINLSEHGVRFQELATALLSLPVVGLGSFQKPRDVINFIKNAGKNKPLYVVGLTEGGYGRWNEKDIVNQVVSHYRGELGLSNLNKKSQEGGIGIEL
;
A
#
# COMPACT_ATOMS: atom_id res chain seq x y z
N MET A 1 33.69 124.24 5.93
CA MET A 1 33.64 123.02 6.79
C MET A 1 35.08 122.63 7.10
N SER A 2 35.42 122.47 8.38
CA SER A 2 36.78 122.12 8.78
C SER A 2 37.09 120.68 8.37
N LEU A 3 38.35 120.40 8.02
CA LEU A 3 38.84 119.06 7.68
C LEU A 3 38.46 117.99 8.75
N GLN A 4 38.19 118.43 9.99
CA GLN A 4 37.75 117.59 11.11
C GLN A 4 36.30 117.08 10.99
N THR A 5 35.37 117.83 10.38
CA THR A 5 33.96 117.39 10.24
C THR A 5 33.79 116.31 9.16
N VAL A 6 34.59 116.37 8.10
CA VAL A 6 34.62 115.36 7.02
C VAL A 6 35.22 114.04 7.51
N GLY A 7 36.25 114.10 8.37
CA GLY A 7 36.84 112.91 9.02
C GLY A 7 35.86 112.20 9.97
N LEU A 8 35.09 112.95 10.76
CA LEU A 8 34.08 112.40 11.69
C LEU A 8 32.93 111.69 10.96
N ILE A 9 32.46 112.25 9.84
CA ILE A 9 31.43 111.62 9.01
C ILE A 9 31.97 110.35 8.32
N GLY A 10 33.21 110.39 7.82
CA GLY A 10 33.86 109.22 7.23
C GLY A 10 34.03 108.07 8.22
N VAL A 11 34.44 108.35 9.47
CA VAL A 11 34.56 107.35 10.54
C VAL A 11 33.19 106.81 10.96
N ALA A 12 32.16 107.65 11.05
CA ALA A 12 30.81 107.21 11.38
C ALA A 12 30.20 106.29 10.30
N ILE A 13 30.42 106.60 9.02
CA ILE A 13 29.99 105.75 7.89
C ILE A 13 30.75 104.42 7.91
N LEU A 14 32.05 104.45 8.16
CA LEU A 14 32.87 103.23 8.25
C LEU A 14 32.39 102.35 9.44
N PHE A 15 32.09 102.97 10.58
CA PHE A 15 31.59 102.28 11.76
C PHE A 15 30.21 101.66 11.52
N LEU A 16 29.30 102.38 10.85
CA LEU A 16 27.99 101.87 10.46
C LEU A 16 28.11 100.70 9.47
N ALA A 17 29.01 100.82 8.48
CA ALA A 17 29.28 99.76 7.51
C ALA A 17 29.84 98.49 8.19
N VAL A 18 30.72 98.65 9.18
CA VAL A 18 31.25 97.54 9.97
C VAL A 18 30.16 96.90 10.82
N ILE A 19 29.28 97.68 11.46
CA ILE A 19 28.14 97.14 12.24
C ILE A 19 27.18 96.37 11.34
N LEU A 20 26.85 96.90 10.15
CA LEU A 20 25.98 96.21 9.18
C LEU A 20 26.62 94.93 8.65
N LEU A 21 27.94 94.93 8.42
CA LEU A 21 28.68 93.74 8.02
C LEU A 21 28.68 92.69 9.14
N ILE A 22 28.94 93.08 10.39
CA ILE A 22 28.88 92.17 11.56
C ILE A 22 27.47 91.61 11.73
N TRP A 23 26.43 92.44 11.60
CA TRP A 23 25.04 91.98 11.69
C TRP A 23 24.69 91.00 10.57
N ALA A 24 25.10 91.27 9.33
CA ALA A 24 24.90 90.37 8.20
C ALA A 24 25.66 89.04 8.37
N LEU A 25 26.89 89.07 8.89
CA LEU A 25 27.69 87.87 9.19
C LEU A 25 27.07 87.06 10.34
N CYS A 26 26.60 87.71 11.41
CA CYS A 26 25.92 87.03 12.51
C CYS A 26 24.58 86.43 12.08
N LYS A 27 23.80 87.14 11.26
CA LYS A 27 22.54 86.64 10.70
C LYS A 27 22.79 85.44 9.79
N SER A 28 23.75 85.55 8.86
CA SER A 28 24.16 84.46 7.97
C SER A 28 24.70 83.26 8.74
N SER A 29 25.51 83.47 9.79
CA SER A 29 26.01 82.38 10.65
C SER A 29 24.89 81.66 11.39
N LYS A 30 23.87 82.39 11.87
CA LYS A 30 22.73 81.79 12.57
C LYS A 30 21.85 80.99 11.62
N GLU A 31 21.55 81.54 10.44
CA GLU A 31 20.80 80.83 9.39
C GLU A 31 21.55 79.56 8.93
N ASN A 32 22.88 79.62 8.83
CA ASN A 32 23.69 78.45 8.47
C ASN A 32 23.69 77.37 9.56
N GLN A 33 23.74 77.76 10.85
CA GLN A 33 23.63 76.82 11.98
C GLN A 33 22.25 76.16 12.06
N GLU A 34 21.17 76.91 11.80
CA GLU A 34 19.81 76.37 11.75
C GLU A 34 19.67 75.35 10.61
N LEU A 35 20.21 75.65 9.43
CA LEU A 35 20.24 74.74 8.28
C LEU A 35 21.07 73.47 8.56
N GLU A 36 22.22 73.59 9.24
CA GLU A 36 23.03 72.44 9.62
C GLU A 36 22.29 71.53 10.61
N MET A 37 21.63 72.10 11.62
CA MET A 37 20.82 71.31 12.56
C MET A 37 19.63 70.63 11.86
N GLU A 38 18.97 71.31 10.92
CA GLU A 38 17.89 70.71 10.13
C GLU A 38 18.41 69.57 9.26
N CYS A 39 19.57 69.75 8.61
CA CYS A 39 20.24 68.69 7.85
C CYS A 39 20.55 67.45 8.70
N VAL A 40 21.06 67.65 9.92
CA VAL A 40 21.33 66.56 10.87
C VAL A 40 20.02 65.85 11.25
N ARG A 41 18.95 66.60 11.54
CA ARG A 41 17.63 66.03 11.85
C ARG A 41 17.06 65.23 10.68
N TYR A 42 17.18 65.73 9.44
CA TYR A 42 16.71 65.01 8.25
C TYR A 42 17.53 63.75 7.98
N ARG A 43 18.86 63.77 8.18
CA ARG A 43 19.71 62.57 8.07
C ARG A 43 19.31 61.51 9.08
N ALA A 44 19.15 61.88 10.35
CA ALA A 44 18.71 60.94 11.40
C ALA A 44 17.33 60.33 11.08
N LYS A 45 16.39 61.14 10.56
CA LYS A 45 15.07 60.66 10.12
C LYS A 45 15.18 59.73 8.91
N LEU A 46 16.04 60.04 7.95
CA LEU A 46 16.28 59.20 6.77
C LEU A 46 16.86 57.84 7.16
N ASP A 47 17.83 57.82 8.07
CA ASP A 47 18.45 56.57 8.53
C ASP A 47 17.47 55.71 9.34
N SER A 48 16.64 56.35 10.18
CA SER A 48 15.54 55.65 10.87
C SER A 48 14.52 55.04 9.89
N LEU A 49 14.16 55.75 8.82
CA LEU A 49 13.23 55.23 7.80
C LEU A 49 13.85 54.08 7.00
N LYS A 50 15.14 54.15 6.67
CA LYS A 50 15.86 53.05 6.01
C LYS A 50 15.86 51.78 6.85
N GLU A 51 16.08 51.90 8.16
CA GLU A 51 16.04 50.72 9.05
C GLU A 51 14.64 50.14 9.16
N GLN A 52 13.59 50.98 9.22
CA GLN A 52 12.20 50.51 9.18
C GLN A 52 11.87 49.78 7.87
N ILE A 53 12.31 50.29 6.72
CA ILE A 53 12.14 49.62 5.42
C ILE A 53 12.83 48.25 5.43
N ARG A 54 14.06 48.16 5.95
CA ARG A 54 14.80 46.90 6.04
C ARG A 54 14.11 45.87 6.92
N GLN A 55 13.52 46.30 8.03
CA GLN A 55 12.72 45.44 8.91
C GLN A 55 11.47 44.92 8.19
N LEU A 56 10.71 45.80 7.53
CA LEU A 56 9.53 45.43 6.76
C LEU A 56 9.85 44.48 5.59
N GLU A 57 10.97 44.68 4.90
CA GLU A 57 11.43 43.76 3.84
C GLU A 57 11.75 42.37 4.38
N THR A 58 12.37 42.30 5.56
CA THR A 58 12.69 41.03 6.24
C THR A 58 11.40 40.31 6.69
N GLU A 59 10.46 41.04 7.28
CA GLU A 59 9.15 40.50 7.66
C GLU A 59 8.37 40.00 6.45
N LYS A 60 8.35 40.75 5.34
CA LYS A 60 7.72 40.36 4.08
C LYS A 60 8.32 39.05 3.54
N LEU A 61 9.64 38.90 3.59
CA LEU A 61 10.31 37.67 3.14
C LEU A 61 9.97 36.46 4.02
N ASN A 62 9.93 36.66 5.34
CA ASN A 62 9.55 35.62 6.30
C ASN A 62 8.09 35.19 6.09
N LEU A 63 7.17 36.13 5.89
CA LEU A 63 5.77 35.85 5.61
C LEU A 63 5.59 35.09 4.29
N ALA A 64 6.30 35.48 3.22
CA ALA A 64 6.26 34.76 1.95
C ALA A 64 6.78 33.32 2.07
N THR A 65 7.82 33.11 2.86
CA THR A 65 8.37 31.78 3.15
C THR A 65 7.41 30.94 3.99
N SER A 66 6.72 31.54 4.96
CA SER A 66 5.70 30.83 5.74
C SER A 66 4.49 30.47 4.89
N LEU A 67 4.04 31.37 4.02
CA LEU A 67 2.88 31.14 3.15
C LEU A 67 3.14 29.98 2.18
N THR A 68 4.32 29.93 1.56
CA THR A 68 4.71 28.85 0.65
C THR A 68 4.78 27.49 1.35
N LYS A 69 5.30 27.44 2.58
CA LYS A 69 5.28 26.22 3.42
C LYS A 69 3.85 25.77 3.74
N THR A 70 2.98 26.70 4.15
CA THR A 70 1.57 26.38 4.45
C THR A 70 0.81 25.90 3.20
N GLN A 71 1.06 26.52 2.04
CA GLN A 71 0.49 26.06 0.77
C GLN A 71 0.97 24.65 0.40
N ALA A 72 2.25 24.35 0.58
CA ALA A 72 2.79 23.00 0.34
C ALA A 72 2.13 21.97 1.27
N HIS A 73 1.98 22.27 2.56
CA HIS A 73 1.28 21.39 3.50
C HIS A 73 -0.21 21.21 3.16
N SER A 74 -0.89 22.27 2.71
CA SER A 74 -2.29 22.19 2.29
C SER A 74 -2.47 21.29 1.06
N ILE A 75 -1.57 21.40 0.07
CA ILE A 75 -1.58 20.53 -1.11
C ILE A 75 -1.32 19.07 -0.71
N GLU A 76 -0.37 18.82 0.20
CA GLU A 76 -0.09 17.47 0.70
C GLU A 76 -1.28 16.89 1.46
N PHE A 77 -1.93 17.69 2.32
CA PHE A 77 -3.12 17.29 3.05
C PHE A 77 -4.27 16.94 2.10
N GLN A 78 -4.54 17.77 1.09
CA GLN A 78 -5.57 17.49 0.09
C GLN A 78 -5.28 16.18 -0.66
N LYS A 79 -4.03 15.95 -1.09
CA LYS A 79 -3.63 14.70 -1.75
C LYS A 79 -3.88 13.47 -0.86
N ARG A 80 -3.59 13.57 0.45
CA ARG A 80 -3.87 12.48 1.40
C ARG A 80 -5.38 12.23 1.55
N ALA A 81 -6.17 13.29 1.68
CA ALA A 81 -7.63 13.19 1.77
C ALA A 81 -8.25 12.56 0.51
N ASP A 82 -7.78 12.94 -0.68
CA ASP A 82 -8.25 12.38 -1.95
C ASP A 82 -7.89 10.88 -2.06
N LEU A 83 -6.71 10.48 -1.60
CA LEU A 83 -6.29 9.07 -1.54
C LEU A 83 -7.12 8.26 -0.56
N GLU A 84 -7.38 8.79 0.64
CA GLU A 84 -8.26 8.15 1.63
C GLU A 84 -9.69 7.96 1.09
N LEU A 85 -10.21 8.96 0.38
CA LEU A 85 -11.50 8.88 -0.28
C LEU A 85 -11.51 7.80 -1.38
N ALA A 86 -10.45 7.71 -2.19
CA ALA A 86 -10.31 6.67 -3.21
C ALA A 86 -10.25 5.27 -2.57
N HIS A 87 -9.51 5.10 -1.48
CA HIS A 87 -9.48 3.85 -0.72
C HIS A 87 -10.85 3.47 -0.17
N SER A 88 -11.56 4.41 0.47
CA SER A 88 -12.90 4.15 1.00
C SER A 88 -13.82 3.68 -0.12
N LYS A 89 -13.88 4.41 -1.24
CA LYS A 89 -14.71 4.04 -2.39
C LYS A 89 -14.38 2.66 -2.94
N TRP A 90 -13.10 2.33 -3.02
CA TRP A 90 -12.64 1.01 -3.48
C TRP A 90 -13.17 -0.10 -2.57
N CYS A 91 -13.04 0.08 -1.24
CA CYS A 91 -13.54 -0.85 -0.24
C CYS A 91 -15.07 -0.97 -0.24
N ASP A 92 -15.77 0.17 -0.27
CA ASP A 92 -17.23 0.31 -0.08
C ASP A 92 -18.04 -0.59 -1.01
N THR A 93 -17.58 -0.75 -2.25
CA THR A 93 -18.24 -1.60 -3.26
C THR A 93 -18.27 -3.10 -2.90
N THR A 94 -17.47 -3.51 -1.92
CA THR A 94 -17.08 -4.90 -1.69
C THR A 94 -17.38 -5.36 -0.26
N LEU A 95 -18.03 -4.52 0.56
CA LEU A 95 -18.46 -4.93 1.90
C LEU A 95 -19.74 -5.73 1.85
N LEU A 96 -19.57 -7.04 2.07
CA LEU A 96 -20.68 -7.92 2.36
C LEU A 96 -20.65 -8.26 3.86
N PRO A 97 -21.64 -7.81 4.65
CA PRO A 97 -21.81 -8.36 5.98
C PRO A 97 -21.99 -9.87 5.90
N LEU A 98 -21.62 -10.58 6.97
CA LEU A 98 -22.02 -11.97 7.08
C LEU A 98 -23.55 -12.05 7.09
N PRO A 99 -24.16 -12.89 6.24
CA PRO A 99 -25.60 -13.12 6.25
C PRO A 99 -26.11 -13.47 7.65
N PRO A 100 -27.30 -13.00 8.10
CA PRO A 100 -27.84 -13.33 9.42
C PRO A 100 -28.02 -14.83 9.67
N ASP A 101 -28.22 -15.61 8.60
CA ASP A 101 -28.34 -17.07 8.59
C ASP A 101 -26.99 -17.79 8.52
N THR A 102 -25.87 -17.06 8.63
CA THR A 102 -24.55 -17.68 8.73
C THR A 102 -24.47 -18.53 10.01
N PRO A 103 -24.02 -19.79 9.92
CA PRO A 103 -23.85 -20.65 11.09
C PRO A 103 -22.97 -20.00 12.17
N GLU A 104 -23.38 -20.12 13.43
CA GLU A 104 -22.75 -19.44 14.56
C GLU A 104 -21.25 -19.74 14.70
N ARG A 105 -20.84 -21.00 14.53
CA ARG A 105 -19.42 -21.37 14.63
C ARG A 105 -18.58 -20.81 13.49
N LEU A 106 -19.03 -20.90 12.24
CA LEU A 106 -18.36 -20.25 11.10
C LEU A 106 -18.26 -18.74 11.31
N HIS A 107 -19.33 -18.11 11.81
CA HIS A 107 -19.35 -16.70 12.14
C HIS A 107 -18.26 -16.36 13.18
N ASN A 108 -18.25 -17.07 14.31
CA ASN A 108 -17.27 -16.86 15.38
C ASN A 108 -15.82 -17.10 14.90
N ASN A 109 -15.58 -18.15 14.11
CA ASN A 109 -14.25 -18.39 13.55
C ASN A 109 -13.82 -17.23 12.63
N THR A 110 -14.72 -16.77 11.76
CA THR A 110 -14.48 -15.62 10.89
C THR A 110 -14.16 -14.36 11.69
N LEU A 111 -14.85 -14.13 12.80
CA LEU A 111 -14.54 -13.02 13.71
C LEU A 111 -13.16 -13.15 14.33
N ASN A 112 -12.78 -14.34 14.79
CA ASN A 112 -11.48 -14.56 15.41
C ASN A 112 -10.34 -14.26 14.41
N PHE A 113 -10.44 -14.76 13.18
CA PHE A 113 -9.48 -14.45 12.13
C PHE A 113 -9.48 -12.97 11.77
N LYS A 114 -10.66 -12.35 11.58
CA LYS A 114 -10.76 -10.91 11.32
C LYS A 114 -10.10 -10.08 12.43
N ASN A 115 -10.40 -10.38 13.69
CA ASN A 115 -9.88 -9.63 14.83
C ASN A 115 -8.37 -9.76 14.95
N SER A 116 -7.79 -10.89 14.54
CA SER A 116 -6.33 -11.07 14.50
C SER A 116 -5.63 -10.18 13.47
N LEU A 117 -6.35 -9.67 12.46
CA LEU A 117 -5.84 -8.73 11.47
C LEU A 117 -5.78 -7.28 11.97
N LEU A 118 -6.49 -6.96 13.06
CA LEU A 118 -6.69 -5.58 13.52
C LEU A 118 -5.83 -5.23 14.74
N VAL A 119 -5.38 -3.97 14.82
CA VAL A 119 -4.59 -3.43 15.94
C VAL A 119 -5.40 -3.49 17.24
N THR A 120 -6.67 -3.07 17.18
CA THR A 120 -7.58 -3.14 18.32
C THR A 120 -8.77 -4.01 17.94
N PRO A 121 -8.91 -5.20 18.54
CA PRO A 121 -10.11 -6.02 18.39
C PRO A 121 -11.30 -5.22 18.93
N ARG A 122 -12.19 -4.79 18.03
CA ARG A 122 -13.46 -4.14 18.38
C ARG A 122 -14.60 -4.94 17.77
N SER A 123 -15.83 -4.60 18.17
CA SER A 123 -17.04 -5.24 17.66
C SER A 123 -17.09 -5.24 16.12
N LEU A 124 -18.01 -6.02 15.57
CA LEU A 124 -18.23 -6.34 14.15
C LEU A 124 -18.32 -5.20 13.12
N SER A 125 -18.12 -3.95 13.54
CA SER A 125 -18.10 -2.75 12.72
C SER A 125 -17.32 -2.94 11.42
N LEU A 126 -18.05 -3.00 10.31
CA LEU A 126 -17.51 -3.05 8.95
C LEU A 126 -16.67 -1.80 8.62
N TYR A 127 -16.99 -0.68 9.25
CA TYR A 127 -16.26 0.58 9.16
C TYR A 127 -14.80 0.45 9.58
N GLU A 128 -14.47 -0.48 10.50
CA GLU A 128 -13.09 -0.68 10.92
C GLU A 128 -12.21 -1.25 9.78
N LEU A 129 -12.79 -1.99 8.83
CA LEU A 129 -12.05 -2.63 7.74
C LEU A 129 -11.66 -1.62 6.65
N HIS A 130 -12.33 -0.47 6.57
CA HIS A 130 -12.05 0.55 5.55
C HIS A 130 -10.74 1.27 5.84
N LYS A 131 -10.40 1.43 7.13
CA LYS A 131 -9.23 2.18 7.56
C LYS A 131 -8.01 1.29 7.57
N ARG A 132 -7.04 1.62 6.73
CA ARG A 132 -5.75 0.94 6.66
C ARG A 132 -5.03 0.88 8.00
N ASP A 133 -5.09 1.97 8.78
CA ASP A 133 -4.41 2.08 10.08
C ASP A 133 -5.02 1.21 11.18
N ASN A 134 -6.21 0.66 10.95
CA ASN A 134 -6.80 -0.30 11.87
C ASN A 134 -6.20 -1.70 11.73
N PHE A 135 -5.50 -2.00 10.64
CA PHE A 135 -4.83 -3.27 10.46
C PHE A 135 -3.48 -3.27 11.15
N SER A 136 -3.13 -4.41 11.77
CA SER A 136 -1.83 -4.61 12.42
C SER A 136 -0.66 -4.35 11.48
N MET A 137 -0.86 -4.58 10.18
CA MET A 137 0.08 -4.24 9.13
C MET A 137 -0.64 -3.60 7.95
N PRO A 138 -0.18 -2.45 7.41
CA PRO A 138 -0.83 -1.77 6.28
C PRO A 138 -0.89 -2.62 5.00
N THR A 139 0.07 -3.53 4.78
CA THR A 139 0.06 -4.47 3.65
C THR A 139 -0.96 -5.59 3.80
N SER A 140 -1.34 -5.94 5.04
CA SER A 140 -2.42 -6.91 5.27
C SER A 140 -3.77 -6.36 4.83
N TRP A 141 -3.98 -5.04 4.98
CA TRP A 141 -5.16 -4.35 4.45
C TRP A 141 -5.21 -4.45 2.93
N GLU A 142 -4.09 -4.20 2.24
CA GLU A 142 -3.99 -4.31 0.78
C GLU A 142 -4.32 -5.74 0.30
N LEU A 143 -3.70 -6.76 0.92
CA LEU A 143 -3.97 -8.16 0.62
C LEU A 143 -5.44 -8.53 0.88
N TYR A 144 -5.98 -8.12 2.02
CA TYR A 144 -7.36 -8.41 2.40
C TYR A 144 -8.36 -7.93 1.34
N TRP A 145 -8.24 -6.68 0.90
CA TRP A 145 -9.17 -6.13 -0.09
C TRP A 145 -9.00 -6.74 -1.47
N CYS A 146 -7.76 -6.97 -1.93
CA CYS A 146 -7.53 -7.69 -3.20
C CYS A 146 -8.18 -9.09 -3.19
N LEU A 147 -8.04 -9.84 -2.09
CA LEU A 147 -8.70 -11.15 -1.93
C LEU A 147 -10.22 -11.03 -1.83
N THR A 148 -10.73 -9.97 -1.20
CA THR A 148 -12.17 -9.74 -1.06
C THR A 148 -12.82 -9.50 -2.43
N HIS A 149 -12.25 -8.62 -3.25
CA HIS A 149 -12.72 -8.41 -4.62
C HIS A 149 -12.66 -9.69 -5.46
N ALA A 150 -11.53 -10.41 -5.40
CA ALA A 150 -11.37 -11.66 -6.12
C ALA A 150 -12.41 -12.72 -5.71
N ALA A 151 -12.67 -12.84 -4.41
CA ALA A 151 -13.69 -13.74 -3.87
C ALA A 151 -15.09 -13.38 -4.38
N GLN A 152 -15.45 -12.09 -4.37
CA GLN A 152 -16.75 -11.64 -4.88
C GLN A 152 -16.95 -11.95 -6.35
N THR A 153 -15.95 -11.69 -7.19
CA THR A 153 -16.02 -12.03 -8.61
C THR A 153 -16.19 -13.53 -8.80
N ALA A 154 -15.47 -14.36 -8.04
CA ALA A 154 -15.64 -15.81 -8.10
C ALA A 154 -17.06 -16.26 -7.70
N ILE A 155 -17.63 -15.67 -6.64
CA ILE A 155 -18.99 -15.96 -6.17
C ILE A 155 -20.03 -15.58 -7.23
N ALA A 156 -19.89 -14.40 -7.86
CA ALA A 156 -20.80 -13.96 -8.92
C ALA A 156 -20.85 -14.96 -10.08
N HIS A 157 -19.71 -15.58 -10.42
CA HIS A 157 -19.60 -16.56 -11.49
C HIS A 157 -19.94 -18.00 -11.07
N SER A 158 -20.03 -18.29 -9.77
CA SER A 158 -20.27 -19.65 -9.23
C SER A 158 -21.58 -20.29 -9.71
N LYS A 159 -22.56 -19.46 -10.09
CA LYS A 159 -23.85 -19.90 -10.62
C LYS A 159 -23.76 -20.54 -12.00
N ILE A 160 -22.78 -20.12 -12.82
CA ILE A 160 -22.76 -20.41 -14.27
C ILE A 160 -21.54 -21.24 -14.63
N LEU A 161 -20.38 -20.96 -14.04
CA LEU A 161 -19.11 -21.54 -14.44
C LEU A 161 -18.79 -22.83 -13.67
N VAL A 162 -17.97 -23.69 -14.27
CA VAL A 162 -17.37 -24.85 -13.59
C VAL A 162 -16.20 -24.41 -12.69
N GLU A 163 -15.79 -25.27 -11.76
CA GLU A 163 -14.78 -25.00 -10.71
C GLU A 163 -13.50 -24.32 -11.21
N ASN A 164 -12.84 -24.88 -12.22
CA ASN A 164 -11.61 -24.30 -12.78
C ASN A 164 -11.84 -22.91 -13.38
N ALA A 165 -12.98 -22.72 -14.05
CA ALA A 165 -13.31 -21.43 -14.66
C ALA A 165 -13.67 -20.37 -13.59
N ILE A 166 -14.26 -20.77 -12.45
CA ILE A 166 -14.46 -19.89 -11.30
C ILE A 166 -13.10 -19.48 -10.71
N THR A 167 -12.18 -20.44 -10.55
CA THR A 167 -10.82 -20.18 -10.04
C THR A 167 -10.04 -19.25 -10.97
N GLU A 168 -10.21 -19.37 -12.29
CA GLU A 168 -9.66 -18.43 -13.26
C GLU A 168 -10.21 -17.00 -13.06
N GLN A 169 -11.53 -16.85 -12.90
CA GLN A 169 -12.11 -15.53 -12.62
C GLN A 169 -11.60 -14.93 -11.30
N PHE A 170 -11.41 -15.76 -10.27
CA PHE A 170 -10.76 -15.34 -9.02
C PHE A 170 -9.36 -14.77 -9.28
N VAL A 171 -8.53 -15.50 -10.03
CA VAL A 171 -7.15 -15.11 -10.33
C VAL A 171 -7.08 -13.84 -11.18
N GLN A 172 -7.92 -13.71 -12.21
CA GLN A 172 -7.95 -12.53 -13.08
C GLN A 172 -8.36 -11.28 -12.31
N GLU A 173 -9.37 -11.38 -11.44
CA GLU A 173 -9.74 -10.26 -10.59
C GLU A 173 -8.64 -9.94 -9.58
N LEU A 174 -8.02 -10.95 -8.95
CA LEU A 174 -6.88 -10.74 -8.04
C LEU A 174 -5.75 -9.97 -8.75
N LYS A 175 -5.39 -10.38 -9.97
CA LYS A 175 -4.39 -9.70 -10.82
C LYS A 175 -4.76 -8.23 -11.04
N LYS A 176 -5.98 -7.99 -11.51
CA LYS A 176 -6.50 -6.63 -11.77
C LYS A 176 -6.43 -5.77 -10.52
N GLN A 177 -6.85 -6.29 -9.37
CA GLN A 177 -6.88 -5.53 -8.12
C GLN A 177 -5.49 -5.22 -7.58
N VAL A 178 -4.55 -6.16 -7.67
CA VAL A 178 -3.15 -5.91 -7.30
C VAL A 178 -2.51 -4.86 -8.22
N GLN A 179 -2.87 -4.82 -9.50
CA GLN A 179 -2.40 -3.81 -10.45
C GLN A 179 -3.02 -2.42 -10.21
N GLN A 180 -4.30 -2.39 -9.80
CA GLN A 180 -5.08 -1.18 -9.55
C GLN A 180 -4.95 -0.65 -8.12
N LEU A 181 -4.20 -1.34 -7.25
CA LEU A 181 -3.93 -0.90 -5.88
C LEU A 181 -3.55 0.59 -5.89
N PRO A 182 -4.37 1.45 -5.26
CA PRO A 182 -4.09 2.87 -5.22
C PRO A 182 -2.72 3.05 -4.56
N SER A 183 -1.78 3.69 -5.27
CA SER A 183 -0.40 3.82 -4.80
C SER A 183 -0.40 4.62 -3.50
N THR A 184 -0.13 3.94 -2.39
CA THR A 184 -0.31 4.45 -1.02
C THR A 184 0.68 5.55 -0.62
N THR A 185 1.62 5.93 -1.48
CA THR A 185 2.57 7.02 -1.23
C THR A 185 3.09 7.57 -2.56
N GLY A 186 3.25 8.89 -2.63
CA GLY A 186 4.21 9.45 -3.57
C GLY A 186 5.58 8.86 -3.24
N ASN A 187 6.11 8.03 -4.13
CA ASN A 187 7.46 7.44 -4.12
C ASN A 187 7.78 6.22 -3.22
N VAL A 188 6.90 5.64 -2.40
CA VAL A 188 7.21 4.33 -1.76
C VAL A 188 6.73 3.21 -2.68
N ARG A 189 7.69 2.35 -3.06
CA ARG A 189 7.48 1.13 -3.85
C ARG A 189 6.26 0.37 -3.33
N ARG A 190 5.41 -0.14 -4.24
CA ARG A 190 4.31 -1.06 -3.91
C ARG A 190 4.83 -2.13 -2.95
N SER A 191 4.19 -2.26 -1.80
CA SER A 191 4.65 -3.08 -0.67
C SER A 191 4.14 -4.52 -0.71
N LEU A 192 3.07 -4.77 -1.45
CA LEU A 192 2.45 -6.08 -1.60
C LEU A 192 3.08 -6.85 -2.77
N ASN A 193 3.84 -7.91 -2.50
CA ASN A 193 4.36 -8.81 -3.55
C ASN A 193 3.59 -10.13 -3.55
N ILE A 194 2.86 -10.38 -4.64
CA ILE A 194 2.08 -11.60 -4.83
C ILE A 194 2.51 -12.26 -6.14
N ALA A 195 2.66 -13.57 -6.11
CA ALA A 195 2.64 -14.41 -7.29
C ALA A 195 1.64 -15.55 -7.14
N TYR A 196 1.24 -16.14 -8.26
CA TYR A 196 0.36 -17.29 -8.26
C TYR A 196 0.83 -18.35 -9.26
N SER A 197 0.34 -19.56 -9.09
CA SER A 197 0.34 -20.60 -10.11
C SER A 197 -1.03 -21.24 -10.18
N ALA A 198 -1.64 -21.20 -11.37
CA ALA A 198 -2.90 -21.88 -11.63
C ALA A 198 -2.60 -23.33 -12.03
N ILE A 199 -2.35 -24.18 -11.04
CA ILE A 199 -2.07 -25.63 -11.23
C ILE A 199 -3.22 -26.30 -11.97
N TYR A 200 -4.45 -25.79 -11.83
CA TYR A 200 -5.60 -26.30 -12.56
C TYR A 200 -5.47 -26.20 -14.09
N SER A 201 -4.62 -25.33 -14.63
CA SER A 201 -4.45 -25.19 -16.09
C SER A 201 -3.49 -26.23 -16.69
N SER A 202 -2.59 -26.79 -15.88
CA SER A 202 -1.45 -27.57 -16.38
C SER A 202 -1.65 -29.09 -16.44
N ALA A 203 -2.74 -29.62 -15.89
CA ALA A 203 -2.98 -31.07 -15.84
C ALA A 203 -4.48 -31.42 -15.87
N ALA A 204 -4.82 -32.70 -16.04
CA ALA A 204 -6.19 -33.15 -15.82
C ALA A 204 -6.53 -33.09 -14.31
N PRO A 205 -7.77 -32.75 -13.89
CA PRO A 205 -8.14 -32.62 -12.48
C PRO A 205 -7.75 -33.85 -11.62
N SER A 206 -8.13 -35.05 -12.06
CA SER A 206 -7.83 -36.31 -11.35
C SER A 206 -6.34 -36.63 -11.18
N LEU A 207 -5.47 -36.03 -12.00
CA LEU A 207 -4.02 -36.17 -11.88
C LEU A 207 -3.44 -35.18 -10.85
N LYS A 208 -3.99 -33.95 -10.74
CA LYS A 208 -3.54 -32.96 -9.75
C LYS A 208 -3.87 -33.39 -8.34
N GLU A 209 -5.09 -33.88 -8.16
CA GLU A 209 -5.60 -34.35 -6.87
C GLU A 209 -4.75 -35.51 -6.32
N ALA A 210 -4.18 -36.33 -7.21
CA ALA A 210 -3.32 -37.45 -6.85
C ALA A 210 -1.84 -37.10 -6.64
N ASP A 211 -1.37 -35.93 -7.10
CA ASP A 211 0.06 -35.60 -7.08
C ASP A 211 0.44 -34.41 -6.18
N VAL A 212 -0.42 -33.38 -6.05
CA VAL A 212 -0.18 -32.21 -5.18
C VAL A 212 -1.40 -31.88 -4.32
N GLY A 213 -2.60 -32.24 -4.80
CA GLY A 213 -3.84 -32.02 -4.06
C GLY A 213 -4.32 -30.57 -4.05
N ALA A 214 -3.77 -29.69 -4.89
CA ALA A 214 -4.13 -28.27 -4.96
C ALA A 214 -4.36 -27.79 -6.41
N ASP A 215 -5.25 -26.81 -6.56
CA ASP A 215 -5.59 -26.17 -7.84
C ASP A 215 -4.87 -24.84 -8.05
N LEU A 216 -4.61 -24.12 -6.97
CA LEU A 216 -4.02 -22.80 -6.98
C LEU A 216 -2.92 -22.71 -5.92
N LEU A 217 -1.77 -22.18 -6.30
CA LEU A 217 -0.73 -21.75 -5.36
C LEU A 217 -0.72 -20.23 -5.33
N LEU A 218 -0.80 -19.64 -4.14
CA LEU A 218 -0.50 -18.23 -3.90
C LEU A 218 0.83 -18.11 -3.15
N ILE A 219 1.67 -17.19 -3.60
CA ILE A 219 2.94 -16.85 -2.96
C ILE A 219 2.87 -15.39 -2.58
N VAL A 220 3.05 -15.10 -1.29
CA VAL A 220 3.00 -13.75 -0.75
C VAL A 220 4.31 -13.44 -0.04
N ALA A 221 4.90 -12.29 -0.32
CA ALA A 221 6.17 -11.86 0.26
C ALA A 221 6.21 -10.36 0.56
N GLY A 222 7.13 -9.96 1.45
CA GLY A 222 7.45 -8.55 1.70
C GLY A 222 7.60 -8.21 3.18
N THR A 223 8.44 -7.22 3.48
CA THR A 223 8.88 -6.82 4.83
C THR A 223 7.79 -6.21 5.72
N GLY A 224 6.62 -5.87 5.16
CA GLY A 224 5.45 -5.44 5.94
C GLY A 224 4.40 -6.54 6.12
N LEU A 225 4.50 -7.63 5.36
CA LEU A 225 3.45 -8.63 5.25
C LEU A 225 3.87 -9.96 5.87
N VAL A 226 5.12 -10.37 5.70
CA VAL A 226 5.66 -11.60 6.30
C VAL A 226 6.79 -11.22 7.23
N SER A 227 6.78 -11.75 8.47
CA SER A 227 7.81 -11.47 9.46
C SER A 227 9.22 -11.73 8.90
N GLY A 228 10.12 -10.74 9.06
CA GLY A 228 11.48 -10.80 8.53
C GLY A 228 11.60 -10.56 7.02
N GLY A 229 10.50 -10.28 6.30
CA GLY A 229 10.51 -10.03 4.86
C GLY A 229 10.60 -11.27 3.98
N GLY A 230 10.33 -12.45 4.55
CA GLY A 230 10.29 -13.71 3.82
C GLY A 230 9.07 -13.85 2.91
N ALA A 231 8.82 -15.10 2.51
CA ALA A 231 7.64 -15.49 1.73
C ALA A 231 6.83 -16.58 2.46
N ARG A 232 5.53 -16.57 2.23
CA ARG A 232 4.61 -17.65 2.61
C ARG A 232 3.85 -18.14 1.39
N LEU A 233 3.54 -19.43 1.42
CA LEU A 233 2.85 -20.14 0.35
C LEU A 233 1.49 -20.59 0.89
N LEU A 234 0.44 -20.40 0.11
CA LEU A 234 -0.88 -20.96 0.37
C LEU A 234 -1.29 -21.83 -0.82
N TRP A 235 -1.35 -23.13 -0.57
CA TRP A 235 -1.85 -24.15 -1.49
C TRP A 235 -3.35 -24.27 -1.29
N ILE A 236 -4.11 -24.00 -2.34
CA ILE A 236 -5.56 -23.93 -2.29
C ILE A 236 -6.12 -25.06 -3.14
N GLN A 237 -6.89 -25.93 -2.51
CA GLN A 237 -7.79 -26.82 -3.21
C GLN A 237 -9.15 -26.15 -3.34
N ALA A 238 -9.57 -25.89 -4.57
CA ALA A 238 -10.90 -25.37 -4.82
C ALA A 238 -11.88 -26.52 -5.00
N LYS A 239 -13.09 -26.35 -4.49
CA LYS A 239 -14.22 -27.25 -4.73
C LYS A 239 -15.45 -26.45 -5.10
N LYS A 240 -16.31 -26.96 -5.97
CA LYS A 240 -17.63 -26.40 -6.25
C LYS A 240 -18.72 -27.27 -5.63
N ALA A 241 -19.55 -26.68 -4.77
CA ALA A 241 -20.74 -27.34 -4.24
C ALA A 241 -21.73 -27.66 -5.37
N ALA A 242 -22.26 -28.89 -5.37
CA ALA A 242 -23.35 -29.25 -6.27
C ALA A 242 -24.61 -28.39 -5.98
N ALA A 243 -25.40 -28.09 -7.01
CA ALA A 243 -26.55 -27.18 -6.89
C ALA A 243 -27.59 -27.66 -5.85
N SER A 244 -27.76 -28.98 -5.70
CA SER A 244 -28.66 -29.59 -4.71
C SER A 244 -28.02 -29.80 -3.34
N ALA A 245 -26.69 -29.78 -3.23
CA ALA A 245 -25.99 -30.08 -1.98
C ALA A 245 -26.10 -28.95 -0.95
N ASN A 246 -25.83 -29.29 0.30
CA ASN A 246 -25.64 -28.29 1.35
C ASN A 246 -24.38 -27.48 1.05
N ALA A 247 -24.52 -26.15 1.01
CA ALA A 247 -23.45 -25.23 0.66
C ALA A 247 -22.29 -25.19 1.67
N TYR A 248 -22.49 -25.74 2.86
CA TYR A 248 -21.48 -25.87 3.91
C TYR A 248 -20.87 -27.27 4.00
N THR A 249 -21.32 -28.24 3.20
CA THR A 249 -20.68 -29.56 3.18
C THR A 249 -19.55 -29.54 2.15
N LEU A 250 -18.31 -29.64 2.63
CA LEU A 250 -17.12 -29.74 1.80
C LEU A 250 -16.82 -31.22 1.53
N ASP A 251 -16.85 -31.61 0.26
CA ASP A 251 -16.37 -32.94 -0.13
C ASP A 251 -14.84 -32.94 -0.19
N CYS A 252 -14.23 -33.65 0.76
CA CYS A 252 -12.79 -33.87 0.81
C CYS A 252 -12.41 -35.21 0.16
N SER A 253 -13.39 -35.99 -0.25
CA SER A 253 -13.18 -37.30 -0.86
C SER A 253 -12.99 -37.16 -2.35
N TYR A 254 -11.74 -37.32 -2.75
CA TYR A 254 -11.45 -37.86 -4.05
C TYR A 254 -10.36 -38.92 -3.88
N SER A 255 -10.78 -40.18 -3.81
CA SER A 255 -9.89 -41.30 -4.01
C SER A 255 -9.89 -41.63 -5.50
N ASN A 256 -8.92 -41.08 -6.22
CA ASN A 256 -8.42 -41.77 -7.40
C ASN A 256 -7.94 -43.16 -6.95
N THR A 257 -7.99 -44.17 -7.83
CA THR A 257 -7.53 -45.56 -7.58
C THR A 257 -6.10 -45.70 -7.04
N LYS A 258 -5.34 -44.61 -6.85
CA LYS A 258 -3.95 -44.59 -6.40
C LYS A 258 -3.65 -43.75 -5.14
N VAL A 259 -4.42 -42.70 -4.81
CA VAL A 259 -4.03 -41.72 -3.75
C VAL A 259 -5.26 -40.97 -3.17
N VAL A 260 -5.19 -40.60 -1.88
CA VAL A 260 -6.16 -39.72 -1.19
C VAL A 260 -5.70 -38.26 -1.30
N GLN A 261 -6.51 -37.40 -1.92
CA GLN A 261 -6.20 -35.98 -2.15
C GLN A 261 -5.73 -35.22 -0.90
N LEU A 262 -6.37 -35.48 0.23
CA LEU A 262 -6.03 -34.87 1.52
C LEU A 262 -4.57 -35.14 1.91
N ASP A 263 -4.07 -36.33 1.62
CA ASP A 263 -2.71 -36.73 2.01
C ASP A 263 -1.65 -36.02 1.16
N GLU A 264 -1.92 -35.75 -0.11
CA GLU A 264 -1.02 -34.93 -0.94
C GLU A 264 -1.01 -33.47 -0.45
N LEU A 265 -2.19 -32.93 -0.13
CA LEU A 265 -2.29 -31.58 0.40
C LEU A 265 -1.59 -31.44 1.76
N ARG A 266 -1.58 -32.50 2.58
CA ARG A 266 -0.81 -32.58 3.84
C ARG A 266 0.69 -32.51 3.62
N LYS A 267 1.23 -33.08 2.53
CA LYS A 267 2.69 -33.04 2.25
C LYS A 267 3.20 -31.63 1.98
N VAL A 268 2.36 -30.77 1.40
CA VAL A 268 2.71 -29.37 1.13
C VAL A 268 2.34 -28.43 2.27
N ASN A 269 1.54 -28.87 3.24
CA ASN A 269 1.23 -28.12 4.45
C ASN A 269 2.32 -28.31 5.51
N VAL A 270 3.31 -27.42 5.48
CA VAL A 270 4.48 -27.41 6.35
C VAL A 270 4.57 -26.03 7.03
N PRO A 271 3.71 -25.77 8.04
CA PRO A 271 3.52 -24.44 8.61
C PRO A 271 4.80 -23.82 9.17
N GLU A 272 5.69 -24.62 9.73
CA GLU A 272 6.98 -24.19 10.29
C GLU A 272 7.96 -23.67 9.23
N LYS A 273 7.75 -24.01 7.95
CA LYS A 273 8.48 -23.43 6.81
C LYS A 273 7.75 -22.23 6.19
N GLY A 274 6.50 -21.99 6.56
CA GLY A 274 5.63 -20.99 5.96
C GLY A 274 4.88 -21.49 4.72
N SER A 275 4.72 -22.80 4.57
CA SER A 275 3.87 -23.40 3.53
C SER A 275 2.58 -23.91 4.17
N LEU A 276 1.45 -23.40 3.70
CA LEU A 276 0.14 -23.64 4.29
C LEU A 276 -0.80 -24.19 3.25
N ALA A 277 -1.77 -25.00 3.66
CA ALA A 277 -2.79 -25.49 2.75
C ALA A 277 -4.20 -25.22 3.27
N ALA A 278 -5.13 -25.02 2.34
CA ALA A 278 -6.53 -24.81 2.65
C ALA A 278 -7.44 -25.39 1.56
N TYR A 279 -8.63 -25.79 1.97
CA TYR A 279 -9.75 -26.00 1.06
C TYR A 279 -10.59 -24.73 0.97
N ILE A 280 -11.14 -24.47 -0.21
CA ILE A 280 -12.18 -23.46 -0.41
C ILE A 280 -13.36 -24.10 -1.13
N GLN A 281 -14.57 -23.61 -0.84
CA GLN A 281 -15.78 -24.08 -1.53
C GLN A 281 -16.52 -22.93 -2.20
N TYR A 282 -16.63 -22.99 -3.51
CA TYR A 282 -17.54 -22.15 -4.27
C TYR A 282 -18.96 -22.69 -4.14
N SER A 283 -19.92 -21.81 -3.85
CA SER A 283 -21.33 -22.15 -3.81
C SER A 283 -22.17 -21.02 -4.37
N SER A 284 -23.13 -21.36 -5.23
CA SER A 284 -24.12 -20.42 -5.75
C SER A 284 -25.14 -19.96 -4.70
N LYS A 285 -25.16 -20.61 -3.53
CA LYS A 285 -26.07 -20.33 -2.41
C LYS A 285 -25.46 -19.40 -1.36
N LEU A 286 -24.15 -19.15 -1.40
CA LEU A 286 -23.46 -18.32 -0.41
C LEU A 286 -22.99 -17.02 -1.03
N MET A 287 -23.00 -15.95 -0.23
CA MET A 287 -22.46 -14.64 -0.62
C MET A 287 -20.98 -14.47 -0.26
N PHE A 288 -20.32 -15.56 0.13
CA PHE A 288 -18.91 -15.62 0.48
C PHE A 288 -18.34 -17.00 0.13
N ILE A 289 -17.01 -17.12 0.06
CA ILE A 289 -16.32 -18.40 -0.09
C ILE A 289 -15.96 -18.92 1.31
N PRO A 290 -16.62 -19.98 1.82
CA PRO A 290 -16.14 -20.65 3.01
C PRO A 290 -14.86 -21.44 2.70
N ALA A 291 -13.98 -21.49 3.68
CA ALA A 291 -12.67 -22.10 3.60
C ALA A 291 -12.34 -22.86 4.89
N LEU A 292 -11.44 -23.82 4.78
CA LEU A 292 -10.91 -24.61 5.89
C LEU A 292 -9.40 -24.70 5.74
N ALA A 293 -8.66 -24.17 6.71
CA ALA A 293 -7.23 -24.41 6.79
C ALA A 293 -6.97 -25.86 7.19
N LEU A 294 -5.96 -26.48 6.59
CA LEU A 294 -5.63 -27.88 6.87
C LEU A 294 -5.15 -28.09 8.31
N SER A 295 -4.55 -27.07 8.94
CA SER A 295 -4.23 -27.08 10.37
C SER A 295 -5.45 -27.13 11.30
N LEU A 296 -6.64 -26.82 10.79
CA LEU A 296 -7.90 -26.91 11.51
C LEU A 296 -8.73 -28.13 11.09
N TYR A 297 -8.15 -29.01 10.26
CA TYR A 297 -8.81 -30.23 9.82
C TYR A 297 -8.95 -31.19 11.02
N PRO A 298 -10.17 -31.65 11.34
CA PRO A 298 -10.38 -32.54 12.49
C PRO A 298 -9.70 -33.90 12.28
N GLU A 299 -8.77 -34.28 13.16
CA GLU A 299 -8.00 -35.53 13.05
C GLU A 299 -8.87 -36.80 13.15
N GLN A 300 -9.98 -36.73 13.89
CA GLN A 300 -10.90 -37.86 14.12
C GLN A 300 -11.99 -37.98 13.06
N HIS A 301 -11.89 -37.25 11.94
CA HIS A 301 -12.90 -37.36 10.89
C HIS A 301 -12.71 -38.62 10.06
N SER A 302 -13.57 -39.62 10.30
CA SER A 302 -13.67 -40.83 9.47
C SER A 302 -14.51 -40.61 8.20
N GLY A 303 -15.04 -39.41 8.01
CA GLY A 303 -15.95 -39.03 6.93
C GLY A 303 -15.22 -38.44 5.73
N ASN A 304 -15.80 -38.66 4.56
CA ASN A 304 -15.37 -38.15 3.27
C ASN A 304 -15.69 -36.66 3.05
N SER A 305 -16.48 -36.07 3.93
CA SER A 305 -16.92 -34.69 3.84
C SER A 305 -16.82 -34.00 5.20
N ILE A 306 -16.59 -32.69 5.18
CA ILE A 306 -16.50 -31.84 6.37
C ILE A 306 -17.62 -30.83 6.39
N ASN A 307 -18.16 -30.59 7.57
CA ASN A 307 -19.11 -29.51 7.78
C ASN A 307 -18.42 -28.17 8.04
N LEU A 308 -18.40 -27.31 7.02
CA LEU A 308 -17.88 -25.94 7.10
C LEU A 308 -18.73 -25.05 8.02
N SER A 309 -19.98 -25.40 8.35
CA SER A 309 -20.75 -24.63 9.34
C SER A 309 -20.08 -24.63 10.72
N GLU A 310 -19.34 -25.71 11.02
CA GLU A 310 -18.67 -25.95 12.30
C GLU A 310 -17.20 -25.52 12.26
N HIS A 311 -16.50 -25.88 11.18
CA HIS A 311 -15.04 -25.73 11.08
C HIS A 311 -14.59 -24.63 10.11
N GLY A 312 -15.51 -24.11 9.31
CA GLY A 312 -15.21 -23.16 8.25
C GLY A 312 -14.95 -21.75 8.75
N VAL A 313 -14.35 -20.97 7.86
CA VAL A 313 -14.04 -19.54 7.99
C VAL A 313 -14.29 -18.91 6.63
N ARG A 314 -14.62 -17.62 6.55
CA ARG A 314 -14.53 -16.92 5.26
C ARG A 314 -13.08 -16.90 4.74
N PHE A 315 -12.95 -17.11 3.43
CA PHE A 315 -11.64 -17.28 2.78
C PHE A 315 -10.72 -16.07 2.94
N GLN A 316 -11.20 -14.84 2.72
CA GLN A 316 -10.34 -13.66 2.72
C GLN A 316 -9.74 -13.38 4.10
N GLU A 317 -10.50 -13.58 5.19
CA GLU A 317 -9.98 -13.47 6.57
C GLU A 317 -8.94 -14.55 6.83
N LEU A 318 -9.26 -15.81 6.48
CA LEU A 318 -8.37 -16.95 6.68
C LEU A 318 -7.05 -16.75 5.92
N ALA A 319 -7.12 -16.50 4.62
CA ALA A 319 -5.96 -16.36 3.76
C ALA A 319 -5.10 -15.18 4.16
N THR A 320 -5.70 -14.01 4.44
CA THR A 320 -4.94 -12.84 4.90
C THR A 320 -4.24 -13.14 6.22
N ALA A 321 -4.92 -13.75 7.19
CA ALA A 321 -4.33 -14.05 8.49
C ALA A 321 -3.16 -15.04 8.38
N LEU A 322 -3.36 -16.13 7.66
CA LEU A 322 -2.33 -17.14 7.40
C LEU A 322 -1.11 -16.56 6.69
N LEU A 323 -1.33 -15.72 5.68
CA LEU A 323 -0.26 -15.17 4.85
C LEU A 323 0.43 -13.97 5.47
N SER A 324 -0.22 -13.26 6.40
CA SER A 324 0.31 -11.98 6.91
C SER A 324 0.65 -11.90 8.39
N LEU A 325 0.04 -12.73 9.24
CA LEU A 325 0.20 -12.52 10.68
C LEU A 325 1.45 -13.21 11.23
N PRO A 326 2.16 -12.58 12.18
CA PRO A 326 3.24 -13.21 12.93
C PRO A 326 2.67 -14.21 13.96
N VAL A 327 2.05 -15.30 13.48
CA VAL A 327 1.48 -16.34 14.34
C VAL A 327 2.60 -17.26 14.83
N VAL A 328 2.61 -17.55 16.13
CA VAL A 328 3.53 -18.52 16.74
C VAL A 328 3.36 -19.88 16.04
N GLY A 329 4.48 -20.45 15.56
CA GLY A 329 4.48 -21.72 14.82
C GLY A 329 4.32 -21.57 13.30
N LEU A 330 4.06 -20.37 12.77
CA LEU A 330 4.05 -20.11 11.33
C LEU A 330 5.38 -19.51 10.86
N GLY A 331 6.16 -20.30 10.15
CA GLY A 331 7.42 -19.89 9.55
C GLY A 331 7.25 -19.03 8.31
N SER A 332 8.39 -18.80 7.65
CA SER A 332 8.45 -18.17 6.33
C SER A 332 9.76 -18.51 5.63
N PHE A 333 9.71 -18.62 4.31
CA PHE A 333 10.89 -18.84 3.48
C PHE A 333 11.69 -17.55 3.39
N GLN A 334 12.94 -17.59 3.85
CA GLN A 334 13.81 -16.42 3.84
C GLN A 334 14.58 -16.26 2.53
N LYS A 335 14.68 -17.33 1.72
CA LYS A 335 15.47 -17.34 0.48
C LYS A 335 14.62 -17.84 -0.69
N PRO A 336 14.74 -17.22 -1.88
CA PRO A 336 14.00 -17.65 -3.07
C PRO A 336 14.30 -19.08 -3.48
N ARG A 337 15.56 -19.51 -3.35
CA ARG A 337 15.97 -20.90 -3.64
C ARG A 337 15.22 -21.91 -2.78
N ASP A 338 14.90 -21.57 -1.53
CA ASP A 338 14.23 -22.49 -0.61
C ASP A 338 12.76 -22.63 -1.01
N VAL A 339 12.12 -21.55 -1.48
CA VAL A 339 10.78 -21.58 -2.11
C VAL A 339 10.79 -22.45 -3.36
N ILE A 340 11.73 -22.19 -4.28
CA ILE A 340 11.84 -22.93 -5.55
C ILE A 340 12.03 -24.42 -5.29
N ASN A 341 12.96 -24.79 -4.41
CA ASN A 341 13.23 -26.18 -4.07
C ASN A 341 12.03 -26.84 -3.40
N PHE A 342 11.32 -26.11 -2.53
CA PHE A 342 10.10 -26.61 -1.90
C PHE A 342 9.02 -26.92 -2.94
N ILE A 343 8.72 -25.98 -3.84
CA ILE A 343 7.72 -26.17 -4.90
C ILE A 343 8.16 -27.29 -5.86
N LYS A 344 9.46 -27.37 -6.20
CA LYS A 344 9.99 -28.43 -7.08
C LYS A 344 9.87 -29.84 -6.50
N ASN A 345 9.78 -29.95 -5.17
CA ASN A 345 9.66 -31.22 -4.46
C ASN A 345 8.23 -31.49 -3.95
N ALA A 346 7.27 -30.62 -4.24
CA ALA A 346 5.88 -30.74 -3.77
C ALA A 346 5.14 -31.96 -4.34
N GLY A 347 5.51 -32.41 -5.55
CA GLY A 347 4.88 -33.55 -6.20
C GLY A 347 5.22 -33.66 -7.68
N LYS A 348 4.70 -34.70 -8.34
CA LYS A 348 4.93 -34.95 -9.77
C LYS A 348 4.25 -33.89 -10.66
N ASN A 349 3.04 -33.45 -10.29
CA ASN A 349 2.31 -32.35 -10.93
C ASN A 349 2.46 -31.03 -10.16
N LYS A 350 3.67 -30.76 -9.67
CA LYS A 350 4.04 -29.44 -9.14
C LYS A 350 3.69 -28.31 -10.11
N PRO A 351 3.53 -27.07 -9.62
CA PRO A 351 3.46 -25.88 -10.45
C PRO A 351 4.49 -25.89 -11.59
N LEU A 352 4.02 -25.78 -12.83
CA LEU A 352 4.87 -25.69 -14.03
C LEU A 352 5.32 -24.25 -14.32
N TYR A 353 4.59 -23.27 -13.80
CA TYR A 353 4.86 -21.86 -13.97
C TYR A 353 4.46 -21.09 -12.72
N VAL A 354 5.00 -19.88 -12.56
CA VAL A 354 4.61 -18.94 -11.50
C VAL A 354 4.54 -17.54 -12.14
N VAL A 355 3.42 -16.85 -11.95
CA VAL A 355 3.16 -15.51 -12.50
C VAL A 355 3.14 -14.49 -11.37
N GLY A 356 3.93 -13.43 -11.50
CA GLY A 356 3.90 -12.29 -10.58
C GLY A 356 2.74 -11.35 -10.88
N LEU A 357 2.08 -10.84 -9.84
CA LEU A 357 0.93 -9.93 -9.93
C LEU A 357 1.29 -8.45 -9.75
N THR A 358 2.51 -8.15 -9.31
CA THR A 358 2.96 -6.79 -9.06
C THR A 358 3.47 -6.07 -10.30
N GLU A 359 2.83 -4.95 -10.65
CA GLU A 359 3.43 -3.92 -11.50
C GLU A 359 4.12 -2.85 -10.65
N GLY A 360 5.41 -3.06 -10.37
CA GLY A 360 6.34 -1.97 -10.14
C GLY A 360 7.34 -2.06 -11.27
N GLY A 361 7.54 -0.98 -12.04
CA GLY A 361 8.34 -0.99 -13.26
C GLY A 361 9.72 -1.64 -13.09
N TYR A 362 10.32 -1.99 -14.22
CA TYR A 362 11.70 -2.45 -14.47
C TYR A 362 12.79 -1.66 -13.72
N GLY A 363 12.70 -1.57 -12.40
CA GLY A 363 13.50 -0.77 -11.51
C GLY A 363 14.34 -1.71 -10.68
N ARG A 364 15.50 -2.07 -11.24
CA ARG A 364 16.55 -2.91 -10.65
C ARG A 364 15.99 -4.05 -9.82
N TRP A 365 15.90 -5.23 -10.45
CA TRP A 365 15.72 -6.51 -9.77
C TRP A 365 16.57 -6.51 -8.50
N ASN A 366 15.94 -6.33 -7.36
CA ASN A 366 16.65 -6.44 -6.11
C ASN A 366 16.76 -7.94 -5.87
N GLU A 367 17.97 -8.47 -5.76
CA GLU A 367 18.24 -9.88 -5.41
C GLU A 367 17.62 -10.28 -4.05
N LYS A 368 16.99 -9.33 -3.35
CA LYS A 368 16.23 -9.54 -2.12
C LYS A 368 14.73 -9.79 -2.34
N ASP A 369 14.21 -9.62 -3.57
CA ASP A 369 12.80 -9.88 -3.85
C ASP A 369 12.58 -11.36 -4.20
N ILE A 370 12.00 -12.08 -3.24
CA ILE A 370 11.75 -13.53 -3.35
C ILE A 370 10.79 -13.84 -4.49
N VAL A 371 9.69 -13.09 -4.63
CA VAL A 371 8.66 -13.37 -5.64
C VAL A 371 9.23 -13.21 -7.04
N ASN A 372 9.94 -12.11 -7.28
CA ASN A 372 10.54 -11.85 -8.59
C ASN A 372 11.54 -12.92 -9.01
N GLN A 373 12.34 -13.44 -8.07
CA GLN A 373 13.29 -14.53 -8.38
C GLN A 373 12.60 -15.86 -8.65
N VAL A 374 11.54 -16.19 -7.91
CA VAL A 374 10.73 -17.39 -8.18
C VAL A 374 10.10 -17.29 -9.58
N VAL A 375 9.50 -16.15 -9.92
CA VAL A 375 8.92 -15.91 -11.26
C VAL A 375 9.98 -16.01 -12.35
N SER A 376 11.14 -15.39 -12.16
CA SER A 376 12.24 -15.44 -13.13
C SER A 376 12.80 -16.85 -13.34
N HIS A 377 12.86 -17.65 -12.28
CA HIS A 377 13.25 -19.07 -12.37
C HIS A 377 12.29 -19.84 -13.28
N TYR A 378 10.98 -19.73 -13.04
CA TYR A 378 9.96 -20.42 -13.83
C TYR A 378 9.87 -19.92 -15.28
N ARG A 379 10.07 -18.62 -15.52
CA ARG A 379 10.21 -18.08 -16.88
C ARG A 379 11.42 -18.67 -17.62
N GLY A 380 12.54 -18.85 -16.91
CA GLY A 380 13.74 -19.48 -17.45
C GLY A 380 13.53 -20.95 -17.85
N GLU A 381 12.86 -21.72 -17.00
CA GLU A 381 12.50 -23.13 -17.27
C GLU A 381 11.60 -23.26 -18.52
N LEU A 382 10.75 -22.27 -18.78
CA LEU A 382 9.89 -22.21 -19.97
C LEU A 382 10.60 -21.66 -21.23
N GLY A 383 11.90 -21.33 -21.15
CA GLY A 383 12.65 -20.73 -22.26
C GLY A 383 12.24 -19.28 -22.59
N LEU A 384 11.46 -18.63 -21.72
CA LEU A 384 10.93 -17.27 -21.92
C LEU A 384 11.91 -16.18 -21.48
N SER A 385 13.09 -16.57 -20.98
CA SER A 385 14.16 -15.67 -20.54
C SER A 385 14.68 -14.76 -21.66
N ASN A 386 14.47 -15.12 -22.94
CA ASN A 386 14.97 -14.39 -24.12
C ASN A 386 13.93 -13.54 -24.89
N LEU A 387 12.65 -13.56 -24.51
CA LEU A 387 11.62 -12.71 -25.17
C LEU A 387 11.86 -11.20 -24.98
N ASN A 388 12.77 -10.83 -24.07
CA ASN A 388 13.12 -9.44 -23.76
C ASN A 388 14.24 -8.84 -24.60
N LYS A 389 14.89 -9.58 -25.52
CA LYS A 389 15.87 -8.97 -26.45
C LYS A 389 15.23 -8.39 -27.71
N LYS A 390 14.03 -8.86 -28.12
CA LYS A 390 13.32 -8.33 -29.31
C LYS A 390 12.27 -7.26 -29.00
N SER A 391 11.77 -7.20 -27.76
CA SER A 391 10.82 -6.14 -27.34
C SER A 391 11.49 -4.80 -27.01
N GLN A 392 12.83 -4.72 -27.00
CA GLN A 392 13.55 -3.44 -27.00
C GLN A 392 13.37 -2.65 -28.31
N GLU A 393 12.91 -3.29 -29.40
CA GLU A 393 12.68 -2.63 -30.70
C GLU A 393 11.19 -2.60 -31.12
N GLY A 394 10.28 -3.17 -30.33
CA GLY A 394 8.87 -3.20 -30.70
C GLY A 394 7.99 -3.54 -29.50
N GLY A 395 7.29 -2.53 -28.99
CA GLY A 395 6.35 -2.65 -27.89
C GLY A 395 5.13 -3.48 -28.30
N ILE A 396 5.20 -4.79 -28.09
CA ILE A 396 4.04 -5.67 -27.98
C ILE A 396 4.38 -6.69 -26.88
N GLY A 397 3.74 -6.53 -25.72
CA GLY A 397 3.75 -7.55 -24.68
C GLY A 397 2.93 -8.74 -25.17
N ILE A 398 3.56 -9.90 -25.29
CA ILE A 398 2.86 -11.16 -25.57
C ILE A 398 2.52 -11.79 -24.23
N GLU A 399 1.22 -11.96 -23.97
CA GLU A 399 0.65 -12.70 -22.85
C GLU A 399 0.86 -14.21 -23.03
N LEU A 400 1.05 -14.93 -21.91
CA LEU A 400 0.76 -16.35 -21.77
C LEU A 400 -0.59 -16.51 -21.08
#